data_AF-A0A803JM85-F1
#
_entry.id   AF-A0A803JM85-F1
#
_cell.length_a   1.000
_cell.length_b   1.000
_cell.length_c   1.000
_cell.angle_alpha   90.00
_cell.angle_beta   90.00
_cell.angle_gamma   90.00
#
_symmetry.space_group_name_H-M   'P 1'
#
loop_
_entity.id
_entity.type
_entity.pdbx_description
1 polymer ?
#
loop_
_entity_poly.entity_id
_entity_poly.type
_entity_poly.pdbx_seq_one_letter_code
_entity_poly.pdbx_strand_id
1 'polypeptide(L)'
;MPLDFKGNICSNSNDCNDNTTYIWHQIHNKITELASGARHLFEKYTEVQGLSDKVDQICDPVIVHFPKFNATNSSEKEKAIELFSIFSYVSTALSNITNLQNKISSKKTPLLNELEKTFSGVKGILSNLSCFLCKKYHVTHVSVHYGPPLPSGKLPQKAHGCKVLKKYKHFIHQAVNATIINQLYESGTQNPSVP
;
A
#
# COMPACT_ATOMS: atom_id res chain seq x y z
N MET A 1 -1.65 20.49 8.77
CA MET A 1 -2.95 19.83 8.92
C MET A 1 -2.96 18.65 7.96
N PRO A 2 -3.22 17.40 8.39
CA PRO A 2 -3.45 16.30 7.46
C PRO A 2 -4.54 16.68 6.47
N LEU A 3 -4.31 16.46 5.19
CA LEU A 3 -5.38 16.53 4.20
C LEU A 3 -6.17 15.22 4.32
N ASP A 4 -7.23 15.22 5.14
CA ASP A 4 -8.17 14.11 5.15
C ASP A 4 -8.84 14.04 3.77
N PHE A 5 -8.70 12.91 3.08
CA PHE A 5 -9.47 12.67 1.87
C PHE A 5 -10.96 12.54 2.23
N LYS A 6 -11.71 13.62 2.00
CA LYS A 6 -13.18 13.65 2.10
C LYS A 6 -13.84 13.23 0.76
N GLY A 7 -13.27 12.27 0.06
CA GLY A 7 -13.84 11.77 -1.19
C GLY A 7 -14.61 10.46 -0.96
N ASN A 8 -15.72 10.32 -1.68
CA ASN A 8 -16.49 9.08 -1.69
C ASN A 8 -15.70 7.98 -2.41
N ILE A 9 -15.28 6.95 -1.67
CA ILE A 9 -14.48 5.85 -2.20
C ILE A 9 -15.28 4.86 -3.06
N CYS A 10 -16.62 4.99 -3.06
CA CYS A 10 -17.56 4.16 -3.82
C CYS A 10 -18.00 4.77 -5.16
N SER A 11 -17.35 5.85 -5.63
CA SER A 11 -17.77 6.55 -6.86
C SER A 11 -17.85 5.62 -8.09
N ASN A 12 -17.05 4.55 -8.13
CA ASN A 12 -17.06 3.55 -9.20
C ASN A 12 -17.50 2.15 -8.70
N SER A 13 -18.25 2.07 -7.60
CA SER A 13 -18.61 0.77 -7.00
C SER A 13 -19.51 -0.08 -7.89
N ASN A 14 -20.21 0.53 -8.84
CA ASN A 14 -21.10 -0.17 -9.76
C ASN A 14 -20.34 -1.04 -10.78
N ASP A 15 -19.07 -0.71 -11.06
CA ASP A 15 -18.22 -1.47 -11.99
C ASP A 15 -17.45 -2.61 -11.30
N CYS A 16 -17.57 -2.72 -9.97
CA CYS A 16 -16.92 -3.74 -9.18
C CYS A 16 -17.60 -5.11 -9.35
N ASN A 17 -16.80 -6.18 -9.33
CA ASN A 17 -17.31 -7.54 -9.19
C ASN A 17 -18.10 -7.69 -7.87
N ASP A 18 -19.26 -8.36 -7.90
CA ASP A 18 -20.08 -8.59 -6.70
C ASP A 18 -19.51 -9.69 -5.78
N ASN A 19 -18.67 -10.58 -6.30
CA ASN A 19 -17.99 -11.61 -5.52
C ASN A 19 -16.86 -11.00 -4.68
N THR A 20 -17.17 -10.65 -3.43
CA THR A 20 -16.21 -10.02 -2.51
C THR A 20 -15.03 -10.92 -2.15
N THR A 21 -15.20 -12.24 -2.17
CA THR A 21 -14.11 -13.21 -1.94
C THR A 21 -13.10 -13.17 -3.08
N TYR A 22 -13.58 -13.07 -4.32
CA TYR A 22 -12.74 -12.88 -5.49
C TYR A 22 -11.97 -11.54 -5.44
N ILE A 23 -12.62 -10.44 -5.05
CA ILE A 23 -11.96 -9.14 -4.87
C ILE A 23 -10.84 -9.24 -3.84
N TRP A 24 -11.10 -9.90 -2.69
CA TRP A 24 -10.08 -10.10 -1.65
C TRP A 24 -8.89 -10.93 -2.14
N HIS A 25 -9.14 -11.98 -2.92
CA HIS A 25 -8.08 -12.77 -3.56
C HIS A 25 -7.22 -11.93 -4.52
N GLN A 26 -7.84 -11.04 -5.31
CA GLN A 26 -7.08 -10.12 -6.15
C GLN A 26 -6.25 -9.13 -5.33
N ILE A 27 -6.77 -8.63 -4.20
CA ILE A 27 -6.03 -7.77 -3.27
C ILE A 27 -4.78 -8.52 -2.78
N HIS A 28 -4.95 -9.74 -2.27
CA HIS A 28 -3.85 -10.56 -1.79
C HIS A 28 -2.78 -10.78 -2.87
N ASN A 29 -3.17 -11.20 -4.07
CA ASN A 29 -2.22 -11.50 -5.15
C ASN A 29 -1.42 -10.27 -5.57
N LYS A 30 -2.06 -9.09 -5.66
CA LYS A 30 -1.35 -7.84 -5.97
C LYS A 30 -0.39 -7.43 -4.86
N ILE A 31 -0.78 -7.62 -3.59
CA ILE A 31 0.10 -7.35 -2.44
C ILE A 31 1.32 -8.29 -2.49
N THR A 32 1.12 -9.57 -2.79
CA THR A 32 2.20 -10.56 -2.94
C THR A 32 3.14 -10.21 -4.10
N GLU A 33 2.60 -9.80 -5.25
CA GLU A 33 3.39 -9.32 -6.39
C GLU A 33 4.26 -8.12 -5.99
N LEU A 34 3.65 -7.12 -5.33
CA LEU A 34 4.37 -5.94 -4.84
C LEU A 34 5.43 -6.28 -3.78
N ALA A 35 5.14 -7.23 -2.89
CA ALA A 35 6.09 -7.68 -1.87
C ALA A 35 7.34 -8.32 -2.49
N SER A 36 7.17 -9.08 -3.58
CA SER A 36 8.29 -9.70 -4.30
C SER A 36 9.27 -8.67 -4.89
N GLY A 37 8.77 -7.51 -5.32
CA GLY A 37 9.57 -6.42 -5.88
C GLY A 37 10.08 -5.38 -4.86
N ALA A 38 9.54 -5.36 -3.65
CA ALA A 38 9.78 -4.26 -2.70
C ALA A 38 11.24 -4.12 -2.27
N ARG A 39 11.96 -5.23 -2.12
CA ARG A 39 13.40 -5.22 -1.81
C ARG A 39 14.20 -4.61 -2.96
N HIS A 40 13.93 -5.05 -4.19
CA HIS A 40 14.62 -4.58 -5.38
C HIS A 40 14.42 -3.06 -5.59
N LEU A 41 13.18 -2.58 -5.46
CA LEU A 41 12.87 -1.15 -5.53
C LEU A 41 13.67 -0.33 -4.51
N PHE A 42 13.75 -0.80 -3.26
CA PHE A 42 14.48 -0.10 -2.20
C PHE A 42 15.97 -0.01 -2.50
N GLU A 43 16.59 -1.14 -2.86
CA GLU A 43 18.03 -1.21 -3.20
C GLU A 43 18.35 -0.31 -4.40
N LYS A 44 17.52 -0.36 -5.45
CA LYS A 44 17.68 0.48 -6.65
C LYS A 44 17.57 1.97 -6.32
N TYR A 45 16.64 2.34 -5.44
CA TYR A 45 16.50 3.73 -5.01
C TYR A 45 17.76 4.19 -4.27
N THR A 46 18.25 3.42 -3.30
CA THR A 46 19.45 3.78 -2.52
C THR A 46 20.71 3.90 -3.37
N GLU A 47 20.86 3.01 -4.35
CA GLU A 47 21.95 3.03 -5.32
C GLU A 47 21.93 4.32 -6.14
N VAL A 48 20.82 4.61 -6.82
CA VAL A 48 20.68 5.80 -7.68
C VAL A 48 20.80 7.10 -6.90
N GLN A 49 20.40 7.12 -5.63
CA GLN A 49 20.53 8.31 -4.79
C GLN A 49 21.93 8.54 -4.23
N GLY A 50 22.84 7.55 -4.31
CA GLY A 50 24.15 7.59 -3.66
C GLY A 50 24.04 7.46 -2.13
N LEU A 51 23.10 6.64 -1.65
CA LEU A 51 22.80 6.47 -0.22
C LEU A 51 23.19 5.10 0.34
N SER A 52 23.62 4.16 -0.49
CA SER A 52 23.86 2.75 -0.12
C SER A 52 24.71 2.58 1.14
N ASP A 53 25.81 3.33 1.29
CA ASP A 53 26.74 3.19 2.41
C ASP A 53 26.24 3.85 3.72
N LYS A 54 25.14 4.60 3.65
CA LYS A 54 24.58 5.37 4.78
C LYS A 54 23.12 5.04 5.03
N VAL A 55 22.63 3.90 4.54
CA VAL A 55 21.23 3.50 4.64
C VAL A 55 20.73 3.49 6.09
N ASP A 56 21.51 2.97 7.03
CA ASP A 56 21.05 2.87 8.41
C ASP A 56 21.05 4.22 9.15
N GLN A 57 21.87 5.18 8.71
CA GLN A 57 21.91 6.53 9.28
C GLN A 57 20.86 7.46 8.66
N ILE A 58 20.69 7.40 7.33
CA ILE A 58 19.87 8.35 6.57
C ILE A 58 18.44 7.84 6.38
N CYS A 59 18.26 6.53 6.20
CA CYS A 59 16.98 5.93 5.90
C CYS A 59 16.29 5.37 7.15
N ASP A 60 16.67 5.82 8.35
CA ASP A 60 16.00 5.42 9.59
C ASP A 60 14.50 5.76 9.53
N PRO A 61 13.63 4.74 9.56
CA PRO A 61 12.21 4.92 9.35
C PRO A 61 11.47 5.44 10.60
N VAL A 62 12.12 5.59 11.76
CA VAL A 62 11.50 6.09 13.01
C VAL A 62 10.89 7.49 12.85
N ILE A 63 11.44 8.30 11.94
CA ILE A 63 11.08 9.72 11.79
C ILE A 63 9.96 9.95 10.75
N VAL A 64 9.40 8.89 10.15
CA VAL A 64 8.33 9.02 9.14
C VAL A 64 6.98 8.74 9.76
N HIS A 65 6.00 9.62 9.50
CA HIS A 65 4.59 9.48 9.89
C HIS A 65 3.86 8.41 9.05
N PHE A 66 4.43 7.20 8.98
CA PHE A 66 3.82 6.08 8.30
C PHE A 66 2.63 5.57 9.12
N PRO A 67 1.44 5.34 8.53
CA PRO A 67 0.28 4.90 9.29
C PRO A 67 0.51 3.52 9.92
N LYS A 68 -0.04 3.31 11.13
CA LYS A 68 0.10 2.03 11.84
C LYS A 68 -0.77 0.95 11.18
N PHE A 69 -0.30 -0.29 11.25
CA PHE A 69 -1.03 -1.47 10.78
C PHE A 69 -1.17 -2.47 11.93
N ASN A 70 -2.41 -2.80 12.32
CA ASN A 70 -2.71 -3.71 13.42
C ASN A 70 -3.26 -5.03 12.85
N ALA A 71 -2.38 -5.84 12.27
CA ALA A 71 -2.76 -7.06 11.54
C ALA A 71 -3.39 -8.17 12.40
N THR A 72 -3.02 -8.28 13.67
CA THR A 72 -3.33 -9.47 14.50
C THR A 72 -4.68 -9.41 15.21
N ASN A 73 -5.14 -8.23 15.61
CA ASN A 73 -6.33 -8.09 16.47
C ASN A 73 -7.53 -7.43 15.78
N SER A 74 -7.42 -7.13 14.48
CA SER A 74 -8.43 -6.38 13.73
C SER A 74 -9.39 -7.29 12.98
N SER A 75 -10.66 -6.90 12.91
CA SER A 75 -11.66 -7.51 12.03
C SER A 75 -11.28 -7.36 10.55
N GLU A 76 -11.86 -8.16 9.66
CA GLU A 76 -11.63 -8.05 8.21
C GLU A 76 -11.96 -6.64 7.66
N LYS A 77 -13.03 -6.02 8.17
CA LYS A 77 -13.39 -4.64 7.85
C LYS A 77 -12.30 -3.65 8.27
N GLU A 78 -11.83 -3.73 9.51
CA GLU A 78 -10.79 -2.84 10.04
C GLU A 78 -9.47 -3.03 9.28
N LYS A 79 -9.08 -4.28 9.01
CA LYS A 79 -7.91 -4.59 8.17
C LYS A 79 -8.02 -3.92 6.80
N ALA A 80 -9.18 -4.04 6.13
CA ALA A 80 -9.40 -3.42 4.84
C ALA A 80 -9.31 -1.88 4.89
N ILE A 81 -9.84 -1.25 5.94
CA ILE A 81 -9.74 0.20 6.18
C ILE A 81 -8.28 0.62 6.41
N GLU A 82 -7.55 -0.09 7.27
CA GLU A 82 -6.14 0.20 7.55
C GLU A 82 -5.27 0.03 6.30
N LEU A 83 -5.47 -1.06 5.54
CA LEU A 83 -4.79 -1.27 4.26
C LEU A 83 -5.10 -0.12 3.28
N PHE A 84 -6.36 0.30 3.16
CA PHE A 84 -6.74 1.41 2.29
C PHE A 84 -6.03 2.71 2.69
N SER A 85 -5.99 3.01 3.98
CA SER A 85 -5.33 4.20 4.51
C SER A 85 -3.82 4.18 4.23
N ILE A 86 -3.15 3.05 4.49
CA ILE A 86 -1.71 2.89 4.26
C ILE A 86 -1.37 2.94 2.77
N PHE A 87 -2.11 2.23 1.91
CA PHE A 87 -1.87 2.28 0.47
C PHE A 87 -2.13 3.66 -0.13
N SER A 88 -3.05 4.45 0.45
CA SER A 88 -3.27 5.83 0.04
C SER A 88 -2.10 6.74 0.41
N TYR A 89 -1.53 6.56 1.61
CA TYR A 89 -0.26 7.20 2.00
C TYR A 89 0.87 6.81 1.04
N VAL A 90 1.05 5.51 0.80
CA VAL A 90 2.11 4.97 -0.09
C VAL A 90 1.95 5.49 -1.52
N SER A 91 0.73 5.55 -2.05
CA SER A 91 0.45 6.09 -3.39
C SER A 91 0.93 7.55 -3.52
N THR A 92 0.60 8.38 -2.53
CA THR A 92 1.02 9.79 -2.50
C THR A 92 2.53 9.92 -2.38
N ALA A 93 3.14 9.12 -1.50
CA ALA A 93 4.58 9.15 -1.31
C ALA A 93 5.35 8.66 -2.55
N LEU A 94 4.87 7.62 -3.24
CA LEU A 94 5.44 7.15 -4.50
C LEU A 94 5.32 8.20 -5.61
N SER A 95 4.19 8.91 -5.71
CA SER A 95 4.02 10.02 -6.66
C SER A 95 5.05 11.13 -6.40
N ASN A 96 5.19 11.53 -5.12
CA ASN A 96 6.17 12.52 -4.69
C ASN A 96 7.61 12.10 -5.01
N ILE A 97 7.97 10.85 -4.73
CA ILE A 97 9.30 10.29 -5.04
C ILE A 97 9.53 10.28 -6.55
N THR A 98 8.56 9.83 -7.35
CA THR A 98 8.66 9.76 -8.81
C THR A 98 8.85 11.14 -9.41
N ASN A 99 8.07 12.13 -8.96
CA ASN A 99 8.19 13.52 -9.39
C ASN A 99 9.56 14.12 -9.06
N LEU A 100 10.11 13.78 -7.88
CA LEU A 100 11.46 14.18 -7.50
C LEU A 100 12.51 13.52 -8.40
N GLN A 101 12.39 12.22 -8.66
CA GLN A 101 13.33 11.48 -9.52
C GLN A 101 13.32 12.00 -10.96
N ASN A 102 12.15 12.34 -11.51
CA ASN A 102 12.03 12.97 -12.83
C ASN A 102 12.70 14.35 -12.90
N LYS A 103 12.76 15.10 -11.79
CA LYS A 103 13.46 16.40 -11.75
C LYS A 103 14.97 16.27 -11.62
N ILE A 104 15.45 15.20 -10.96
CA ILE A 104 16.86 15.01 -10.65
C ILE A 104 17.58 14.16 -11.72
N SER A 105 16.87 13.25 -12.38
CA SER A 105 17.43 12.35 -13.39
C SER A 105 16.98 12.78 -14.78
N SER A 106 17.93 12.93 -15.72
CA SER A 106 17.65 13.50 -17.05
C SER A 106 17.01 12.54 -18.06
N LYS A 107 16.68 11.29 -17.71
CA LYS A 107 15.95 10.30 -18.55
C LYS A 107 15.20 9.27 -17.71
N LYS A 108 14.24 8.53 -18.31
CA LYS A 108 13.60 7.34 -17.69
C LYS A 108 14.66 6.32 -17.31
N THR A 109 15.01 6.27 -16.04
CA THR A 109 15.94 5.28 -15.48
C THR A 109 15.21 4.00 -15.10
N PRO A 110 15.92 2.87 -14.94
CA PRO A 110 15.34 1.66 -14.37
C PRO A 110 14.60 1.90 -13.04
N LEU A 111 15.07 2.85 -12.21
CA LEU A 111 14.38 3.25 -10.99
C LEU A 111 13.00 3.86 -11.26
N LEU A 112 12.87 4.73 -12.28
CA LEU A 112 11.59 5.33 -12.63
C LEU A 112 10.58 4.27 -13.08
N ASN A 113 11.02 3.27 -13.84
CA ASN A 113 10.15 2.15 -14.25
C ASN A 113 9.67 1.33 -13.03
N GLU A 114 10.56 1.04 -12.07
CA GLU A 114 10.18 0.32 -10.84
C GLU A 114 9.20 1.13 -9.96
N LEU A 115 9.40 2.45 -9.88
CA LEU A 115 8.49 3.36 -9.18
C LEU A 115 7.11 3.41 -9.86
N GLU A 116 7.08 3.55 -11.19
CA GLU A 116 5.83 3.57 -12.00
C GLU A 116 5.07 2.24 -11.86
N LYS A 117 5.78 1.10 -11.96
CA LYS A 117 5.20 -0.24 -11.77
C LYS A 117 4.60 -0.40 -10.38
N THR A 118 5.34 -0.03 -9.34
CA THR A 118 4.87 -0.11 -7.95
C THR A 118 3.67 0.80 -7.71
N PHE A 119 3.70 2.03 -8.23
CA PHE A 119 2.59 2.98 -8.14
C PHE A 119 1.31 2.44 -8.80
N SER A 120 1.44 1.85 -10.00
CA SER A 120 0.32 1.21 -10.70
C SER A 120 -0.27 0.05 -9.89
N GLY A 121 0.58 -0.82 -9.33
CA GLY A 121 0.14 -1.91 -8.45
C GLY A 121 -0.62 -1.41 -7.22
N VAL A 122 -0.12 -0.37 -6.55
CA VAL A 122 -0.78 0.28 -5.41
C VAL A 122 -2.14 0.86 -5.79
N LYS A 123 -2.26 1.51 -6.97
CA LYS A 123 -3.55 2.02 -7.47
C LYS A 123 -4.54 0.90 -7.72
N GLY A 124 -4.09 -0.24 -8.25
CA GLY A 124 -4.92 -1.43 -8.41
C GLY A 124 -5.43 -2.00 -7.08
N ILE A 125 -4.57 -2.05 -6.06
CA ILE A 125 -4.96 -2.48 -4.71
C ILE A 125 -6.00 -1.52 -4.11
N LEU A 126 -5.79 -0.21 -4.22
CA LEU A 126 -6.75 0.79 -3.73
C LEU A 126 -8.12 0.66 -4.41
N SER A 127 -8.14 0.43 -5.71
CA SER A 127 -9.40 0.20 -6.44
C SER A 127 -10.14 -1.03 -5.91
N ASN A 128 -9.43 -2.14 -5.68
CA ASN A 128 -10.04 -3.36 -5.16
C ASN A 128 -10.48 -3.21 -3.71
N LEU A 129 -9.71 -2.51 -2.86
CA LEU A 129 -10.09 -2.21 -1.48
C LEU A 129 -11.33 -1.32 -1.44
N SER A 130 -11.43 -0.30 -2.29
CA SER A 130 -12.66 0.48 -2.48
C SER A 130 -13.84 -0.43 -2.81
N CYS A 131 -13.71 -1.27 -3.85
CA CYS A 131 -14.76 -2.22 -4.23
C CYS A 131 -15.21 -3.10 -3.06
N PHE A 132 -14.24 -3.70 -2.36
CA PHE A 132 -14.49 -4.60 -1.24
C PHE A 132 -15.22 -3.90 -0.08
N LEU A 133 -14.73 -2.72 0.32
CA LEU A 133 -15.29 -1.90 1.39
C LEU A 133 -16.72 -1.44 1.07
N CYS A 134 -16.98 -1.04 -0.18
CA CYS A 134 -18.28 -0.58 -0.64
C CYS A 134 -19.30 -1.73 -0.74
N LYS A 135 -18.92 -2.86 -1.36
CA LYS A 135 -19.81 -3.99 -1.63
C LYS A 135 -20.11 -4.80 -0.37
N LYS A 136 -19.09 -5.09 0.45
CA LYS A 136 -19.23 -5.96 1.63
C LYS A 136 -19.70 -5.21 2.88
N TYR A 137 -19.21 -3.98 3.07
CA TYR A 137 -19.38 -3.25 4.34
C TYR A 137 -20.06 -1.90 4.21
N HIS A 138 -20.46 -1.48 3.00
CA HIS A 138 -21.09 -0.20 2.72
C HIS A 138 -20.31 1.01 3.27
N VAL A 139 -18.98 0.90 3.31
CA VAL A 139 -18.10 1.99 3.75
C VAL A 139 -17.90 2.94 2.57
N THR A 140 -18.47 4.14 2.67
CA THR A 140 -18.39 5.17 1.62
C THR A 140 -17.22 6.14 1.78
N HIS A 141 -16.61 6.17 2.96
CA HIS A 141 -15.51 7.08 3.30
C HIS A 141 -14.49 6.38 4.20
N VAL A 142 -13.21 6.68 3.97
CA VAL A 142 -12.10 6.25 4.82
C VAL A 142 -11.22 7.46 5.09
N SER A 143 -10.95 7.74 6.37
CA SER A 143 -10.02 8.80 6.75
C SER A 143 -8.59 8.39 6.39
N VAL A 144 -7.92 9.24 5.61
CA VAL A 144 -6.56 8.99 5.13
C VAL A 144 -5.63 10.10 5.60
N HIS A 145 -4.46 9.71 6.11
CA HIS A 145 -3.36 10.62 6.38
C HIS A 145 -2.31 10.50 5.27
N TYR A 146 -2.02 11.60 4.55
CA TYR A 146 -1.03 11.61 3.47
C TYR A 146 0.41 11.95 3.91
N GLY A 147 0.63 12.13 5.20
CA GLY A 147 1.92 12.58 5.73
C GLY A 147 2.10 14.09 5.69
N PRO A 148 3.19 14.60 6.29
CA PRO A 148 3.56 16.00 6.18
C PRO A 148 4.04 16.35 4.76
N PRO A 149 4.12 17.65 4.41
CA PRO A 149 4.78 18.10 3.20
C PRO A 149 6.22 17.57 3.10
N LEU A 150 6.72 17.41 1.87
CA LEU A 150 8.11 17.03 1.63
C LEU A 150 9.06 18.06 2.27
N PRO A 151 10.17 17.61 2.87
CA PRO A 151 11.17 18.52 3.41
C PRO A 151 11.83 19.34 2.30
N SER A 152 12.37 20.51 2.66
CA SER A 152 13.15 21.35 1.75
C SER A 152 14.57 20.82 1.58
N GLY A 153 15.13 20.93 0.37
CA GLY A 153 16.51 20.59 0.07
C GLY A 153 16.70 19.18 -0.51
N LYS A 154 17.72 19.01 -1.36
CA LYS A 154 17.94 17.77 -2.12
C LYS A 154 18.19 16.55 -1.21
N LEU A 155 19.10 16.66 -0.25
CA LEU A 155 19.45 15.53 0.64
C LEU A 155 18.28 15.13 1.55
N PRO A 156 17.57 16.06 2.24
CA PRO A 156 16.37 15.71 3.01
C PRO A 156 15.27 15.04 2.18
N GLN A 157 15.06 15.47 0.93
CA GLN A 157 14.08 14.86 0.04
C GLN A 157 14.47 13.43 -0.37
N LYS A 158 15.76 13.22 -0.73
CA LYS A 158 16.30 11.88 -1.00
C LYS A 158 16.14 10.96 0.21
N ALA A 159 16.50 11.46 1.40
CA ALA A 159 16.40 10.75 2.66
C ALA A 159 14.94 10.38 2.99
N HIS A 160 14.00 11.32 2.82
CA HIS A 160 12.59 11.07 3.04
C HIS A 160 12.06 9.93 2.17
N GLY A 161 12.36 9.95 0.85
CA GLY A 161 11.99 8.86 -0.05
C GLY A 161 12.59 7.52 0.39
N CYS A 162 13.84 7.52 0.84
CA CYS A 162 14.49 6.30 1.35
C CYS A 162 13.78 5.74 2.58
N LYS A 163 13.46 6.59 3.57
CA LYS A 163 12.77 6.19 4.80
C LYS A 163 11.39 5.59 4.52
N VAL A 164 10.64 6.21 3.61
CA VAL A 164 9.33 5.73 3.16
C VAL A 164 9.45 4.35 2.51
N LEU A 165 10.38 4.18 1.56
CA LEU A 165 10.56 2.90 0.87
C LEU A 165 11.05 1.80 1.83
N LYS A 166 11.88 2.14 2.84
CA LYS A 166 12.28 1.20 3.91
C LYS A 166 11.06 0.75 4.74
N LYS A 167 10.17 1.68 5.13
CA LYS A 167 8.91 1.34 5.82
C LYS A 167 7.99 0.51 4.94
N TYR A 168 7.78 0.92 3.69
CA TYR A 168 6.94 0.20 2.73
C TYR A 168 7.40 -1.24 2.55
N LYS A 169 8.71 -1.46 2.37
CA LYS A 169 9.31 -2.80 2.27
C LYS A 169 8.94 -3.68 3.46
N HIS A 170 8.93 -3.14 4.68
CA HIS A 170 8.55 -3.92 5.86
C HIS A 170 7.03 -4.15 5.94
N PHE A 171 6.24 -3.09 5.73
CA PHE A 171 4.79 -3.13 5.77
C PHE A 171 4.21 -4.13 4.77
N ILE A 172 4.70 -4.16 3.52
CA ILE A 172 4.08 -4.97 2.47
C ILE A 172 4.13 -6.47 2.80
N HIS A 173 5.17 -6.94 3.47
CA HIS A 173 5.24 -8.33 3.96
C HIS A 173 4.26 -8.60 5.11
N GLN A 174 4.02 -7.62 5.99
CA GLN A 174 2.96 -7.75 6.99
C GLN A 174 1.57 -7.80 6.34
N ALA A 175 1.36 -7.00 5.28
CA ALA A 175 0.12 -6.97 4.52
C ALA A 175 -0.14 -8.30 3.79
N VAL A 176 0.89 -8.97 3.26
CA VAL A 176 0.77 -10.33 2.72
C VAL A 176 0.15 -11.26 3.77
N ASN A 177 0.75 -11.32 4.96
CA ASN A 177 0.27 -12.20 6.03
C ASN A 177 -1.15 -11.87 6.47
N ALA A 178 -1.49 -10.58 6.55
CA ALA A 178 -2.81 -10.12 6.96
C ALA A 178 -3.93 -10.41 5.93
N THR A 179 -3.55 -10.72 4.68
CA THR A 179 -4.49 -10.95 3.58
C THR A 179 -4.53 -12.40 3.11
N ILE A 180 -3.82 -13.32 3.79
CA ILE A 180 -3.91 -14.75 3.54
C ILE A 180 -5.37 -15.21 3.67
N ILE A 181 -5.85 -15.92 2.66
CA ILE A 181 -7.16 -16.54 2.67
C ILE A 181 -7.03 -17.90 3.35
N ASN A 182 -7.55 -18.00 4.58
CA ASN A 182 -7.75 -19.30 5.20
C ASN A 182 -9.02 -19.92 4.59
N GLN A 183 -8.88 -21.00 3.82
CA GLN A 183 -10.00 -21.73 3.20
C GLN A 183 -10.91 -22.48 4.22
N LEU A 184 -10.80 -22.22 5.52
CA LEU A 184 -11.35 -23.10 6.56
C LEU A 184 -12.76 -22.71 7.09
N TYR A 185 -13.58 -22.01 6.32
CA TYR A 185 -14.95 -21.70 6.75
C TYR A 185 -16.00 -21.92 5.65
N GLU A 186 -16.01 -23.10 5.02
CA GLU A 186 -17.17 -23.61 4.26
C GLU A 186 -17.36 -25.13 4.45
N SER A 187 -17.34 -25.61 5.69
CA SER A 187 -17.87 -26.94 6.05
C SER A 187 -18.79 -26.86 7.27
N GLY A 188 -19.89 -26.15 7.10
CA GLY A 188 -21.00 -26.08 8.06
C GLY A 188 -22.24 -26.80 7.54
N THR A 189 -22.45 -28.02 8.04
CA THR A 189 -23.74 -28.72 8.21
C THR A 189 -24.54 -29.15 6.97
N GLN A 190 -24.21 -30.32 6.39
CA GLN A 190 -25.24 -31.24 5.90
C GLN A 190 -25.56 -32.22 7.05
N ASN A 191 -26.70 -31.99 7.72
CA ASN A 191 -27.31 -33.00 8.58
C ASN A 191 -27.88 -34.11 7.67
N PRO A 192 -27.55 -35.39 7.86
CA PRO A 192 -28.35 -36.45 7.30
C PRO A 192 -29.59 -36.62 8.17
N SER A 193 -30.73 -36.20 7.63
CA SER A 193 -32.05 -36.60 8.10
C SER A 193 -32.21 -38.11 7.93
N VAL A 194 -32.41 -38.81 9.04
CA VAL A 194 -32.76 -40.24 9.11
C VAL A 194 -34.23 -40.34 9.52
N PRO A 195 -35.02 -41.17 8.81
CA PRO A 195 -36.01 -42.04 9.45
C PRO A 195 -35.44 -43.44 9.66
#